data_AF-A0A2D7FGF7-F1
#
_entry.id   AF-A0A2D7FGF7-F1
#
_cell.length_a   1.000
_cell.length_b   1.000
_cell.length_c   1.000
_cell.angle_alpha   90.00
_cell.angle_beta   90.00
_cell.angle_gamma   90.00
#
_symmetry.space_group_name_H-M   'P 1'
#
loop_
_entity.id
_entity.type
_entity.pdbx_description
1 polymer ?
#
loop_
_entity_poly.entity_id
_entity_poly.type
_entity_poly.pdbx_seq_one_letter_code
_entity_poly.pdbx_strand_id
1 'polypeptide(L)'
;MSLKEKLEAIHSASLNPIPVDKQEIMKRATNDLRNSGIMESMAKVGDKAPNFTGKNHDGQAIAFGDLMARGPVVLSFFRGHW
;
A
#
# COMPACT_ATOMS: atom_id res chain seq x y z
N MET A 1 14.45 -1.83 20.46
CA MET A 1 13.37 -2.41 19.63
C MET A 1 13.64 -2.12 18.16
N SER A 2 13.58 -3.15 17.32
CA SER A 2 13.69 -3.07 15.87
C SER A 2 12.43 -2.47 15.22
N LEU A 3 12.53 -2.05 13.96
CA LEU A 3 11.37 -1.60 13.17
C LEU A 3 10.31 -2.71 13.06
N LYS A 4 10.76 -3.96 12.87
CA LYS A 4 9.88 -5.13 12.80
C LYS A 4 9.04 -5.29 14.07
N GLU A 5 9.67 -5.19 15.24
CA GLU A 5 8.97 -5.30 16.54
C GLU A 5 7.94 -4.19 16.73
N LYS A 6 8.25 -2.95 16.29
CA LYS A 6 7.30 -1.84 16.34
C LYS A 6 6.09 -2.05 15.44
N LEU A 7 6.30 -2.58 14.23
CA LEU A 7 5.21 -2.83 13.28
C LEU A 7 4.26 -3.94 13.77
N GLU A 8 4.79 -5.01 14.34
CA GLU A 8 3.99 -6.09 14.92
C GLU A 8 3.15 -5.62 16.12
N ALA A 9 3.71 -4.74 16.96
CA ALA A 9 2.99 -4.14 18.08
C ALA A 9 1.83 -3.26 17.59
N ILE A 10 2.04 -2.42 16.56
CA ILE A 10 0.98 -1.57 15.97
C ILE A 10 -0.11 -2.44 15.35
N HIS A 11 0.26 -3.48 14.61
CA HIS A 11 -0.69 -4.39 13.98
C HIS A 11 -1.55 -5.10 15.04
N SER A 12 -0.94 -5.66 16.09
CA SER A 12 -1.66 -6.34 17.18
C SER A 12 -2.61 -5.39 17.91
N ALA A 13 -2.19 -4.15 18.17
CA ALA A 13 -3.01 -3.14 18.82
C ALA A 13 -4.24 -2.73 17.98
N SER A 14 -4.13 -2.74 16.65
CA SER A 14 -5.23 -2.38 15.74
C SER A 14 -6.39 -3.38 15.68
N LEU A 15 -6.20 -4.62 16.16
CA LEU A 15 -7.22 -5.67 16.11
C LEU A 15 -8.20 -5.64 17.30
N ASN A 16 -7.77 -5.13 18.45
CA ASN A 16 -8.53 -5.14 19.70
C ASN A 16 -9.88 -4.39 19.67
N PRO A 17 -10.07 -3.27 18.95
CA PRO A 17 -11.35 -2.56 18.95
C PRO A 17 -12.38 -3.12 17.97
N ILE A 18 -12.06 -4.14 17.17
CA ILE A 18 -12.91 -4.59 16.06
C ILE A 18 -13.81 -5.77 16.49
N PRO A 19 -15.15 -5.66 16.40
CA PRO A 19 -16.06 -6.79 16.66
C PRO A 19 -15.78 -8.01 15.77
N VAL A 20 -16.01 -9.21 16.31
CA VAL A 20 -15.65 -10.49 15.63
C VAL A 20 -16.35 -10.64 14.27
N ASP A 21 -17.62 -10.25 14.15
CA ASP A 21 -18.36 -10.28 12.87
C ASP A 21 -17.72 -9.40 11.80
N LYS A 22 -17.19 -8.23 12.18
CA LYS A 22 -16.46 -7.33 11.29
C LYS A 22 -15.10 -7.89 10.92
N GLN A 23 -14.41 -8.53 11.86
CA GLN A 23 -13.13 -9.21 11.57
C GLN A 23 -13.33 -10.30 10.51
N GLU A 24 -14.40 -11.10 10.58
CA GLU A 24 -14.69 -12.13 9.59
C GLU A 24 -14.98 -11.54 8.19
N ILE A 25 -15.70 -10.41 8.12
CA ILE A 25 -15.89 -9.69 6.85
C ILE A 25 -14.55 -9.23 6.27
N MET A 26 -13.68 -8.64 7.08
CA MET A 26 -12.36 -8.17 6.65
C MET A 26 -11.47 -9.32 6.17
N LYS A 27 -11.45 -10.44 6.91
CA LYS A 27 -10.72 -11.65 6.53
C LYS A 27 -11.20 -12.19 5.19
N ARG A 28 -12.51 -12.32 5.00
CA ARG A 28 -13.10 -12.78 3.74
C ARG A 28 -12.70 -11.86 2.57
N ALA A 29 -12.90 -10.54 2.70
CA ALA A 29 -12.53 -9.60 1.65
C ALA A 29 -11.03 -9.66 1.30
N THR A 30 -10.17 -9.86 2.30
CA THR A 30 -8.72 -10.07 2.09
C THR A 30 -8.43 -11.37 1.35
N ASN A 31 -9.13 -12.44 1.70
CA ASN A 31 -8.97 -13.74 1.03
C ASN A 31 -9.48 -13.70 -0.41
N ASP A 32 -10.62 -13.06 -0.67
CA ASP A 32 -11.16 -12.88 -2.02
C ASP A 32 -10.16 -12.11 -2.90
N LEU A 33 -9.56 -11.04 -2.36
CA LEU A 33 -8.53 -10.29 -3.07
C LEU A 33 -7.30 -11.16 -3.37
N ARG A 34 -6.83 -11.96 -2.41
CA ARG A 34 -5.70 -12.89 -2.63
C ARG A 34 -6.02 -13.92 -3.73
N ASN A 35 -7.25 -14.44 -3.72
CA ASN A 35 -7.71 -15.44 -4.67
C ASN A 35 -8.04 -14.87 -6.07
N SER A 36 -8.11 -13.55 -6.21
CA SER A 36 -8.37 -12.89 -7.49
C SER A 36 -7.23 -12.99 -8.51
N GLY A 37 -6.05 -13.48 -8.09
CA GLY A 37 -4.85 -13.49 -8.93
C GLY A 37 -4.12 -12.14 -9.01
N ILE A 38 -4.60 -11.08 -8.33
CA ILE A 38 -3.97 -9.75 -8.36
C ILE A 38 -2.49 -9.75 -7.92
N MET A 39 -2.09 -10.72 -7.12
CA MET A 39 -0.70 -10.86 -6.66
C MET A 39 0.25 -11.26 -7.80
N GLU A 40 -0.25 -11.86 -8.88
CA GLU A 40 0.56 -12.32 -10.01
C GLU A 40 1.08 -11.14 -10.86
N SER A 41 0.37 -10.02 -10.85
CA SER A 41 0.72 -8.79 -11.59
C SER A 41 1.37 -7.72 -10.72
N MET A 42 1.64 -8.01 -9.43
CA MET A 42 2.35 -7.08 -8.54
C MET A 42 3.83 -6.98 -8.89
N ALA A 43 4.35 -5.74 -8.92
CA ALA A 43 5.78 -5.47 -9.03
C ALA A 43 6.53 -6.05 -7.82
N LYS A 44 7.66 -6.70 -8.08
CA LYS A 44 8.53 -7.32 -7.07
C LYS A 44 9.78 -6.48 -6.82
N VAL A 45 10.47 -6.78 -5.72
CA VAL A 45 11.77 -6.13 -5.43
C VAL A 45 12.76 -6.47 -6.55
N GLY A 46 13.38 -5.44 -7.12
CA GLY A 46 14.30 -5.55 -8.25
C GLY A 46 13.64 -5.33 -9.61
N ASP A 47 12.30 -5.39 -9.70
CA ASP A 47 11.60 -5.04 -10.94
C ASP A 47 11.73 -3.55 -11.22
N LYS A 48 11.70 -3.20 -12.51
CA LYS A 48 11.56 -1.81 -12.92
C LYS A 48 10.19 -1.31 -12.47
N ALA A 49 10.19 -0.24 -11.66
CA ALA A 49 8.95 0.39 -11.21
C ALA A 49 8.08 0.83 -12.42
N PRO A 50 6.78 0.48 -12.44
CA PRO A 50 5.88 0.90 -13.50
C PRO A 50 5.82 2.42 -13.63
N ASN A 51 5.81 2.93 -14.86
CA ASN A 51 5.63 4.35 -15.07
C ASN A 51 4.15 4.72 -14.89
N PHE A 52 3.89 5.91 -14.36
CA PHE A 52 2.53 6.45 -14.24
C PHE A 52 2.57 7.97 -14.34
N THR A 53 1.42 8.55 -14.67
CA THR A 53 1.21 9.99 -14.65
C THR A 53 0.03 10.28 -13.74
N GLY A 54 0.20 11.23 -12.83
CA GLY A 54 -0.84 11.68 -11.90
C GLY A 54 -0.89 13.20 -11.82
N LYS A 55 -1.98 13.74 -11.26
CA LYS A 55 -2.05 15.16 -10.94
C LYS A 55 -1.51 15.40 -9.53
N ASN A 56 -0.70 16.44 -9.36
CA ASN A 56 -0.30 16.92 -8.04
C ASN A 56 -1.43 17.71 -7.36
N HIS A 57 -1.14 18.23 -6.17
CA HIS A 57 -2.08 19.05 -5.40
C HIS A 57 -2.48 20.36 -6.10
N ASP A 58 -1.62 20.88 -7.00
CA ASP A 58 -1.91 22.04 -7.85
C ASP A 58 -2.64 21.67 -9.15
N GLY A 59 -3.01 20.40 -9.35
CA GLY A 59 -3.66 19.90 -10.56
C GLY A 59 -2.73 19.71 -11.76
N GLN A 60 -1.42 19.94 -11.60
CA GLN A 60 -0.42 19.77 -12.64
C GLN A 60 -0.13 18.29 -12.86
N ALA A 61 -0.04 17.87 -14.13
CA ALA A 61 0.37 16.51 -14.46
C ALA A 61 1.87 16.31 -14.15
N ILE A 62 2.18 15.25 -13.41
CA ILE A 62 3.54 14.80 -13.16
C ILE A 62 3.67 13.36 -13.62
N ALA A 63 4.73 13.06 -14.37
CA ALA A 63 5.11 11.69 -14.69
C ALA A 63 6.14 11.17 -13.69
N PHE A 64 5.99 9.91 -13.29
CA PHE A 64 6.92 9.25 -12.37
C PHE A 64 8.35 9.18 -12.93
N GLY A 65 8.50 8.98 -14.24
CA GLY A 65 9.78 9.05 -14.94
C GLY A 65 10.53 10.39 -14.75
N ASP A 66 9.82 11.51 -14.78
CA ASP A 66 10.43 12.84 -14.60
C ASP A 66 10.95 13.05 -13.18
N LEU A 67 10.32 12.42 -12.19
CA LEU A 67 10.77 12.44 -10.80
C LEU A 67 12.02 11.56 -10.62
N MET A 68 12.02 10.35 -11.20
CA MET A 68 13.18 9.45 -11.14
C MET A 68 14.41 10.03 -11.85
N ALA A 69 14.23 10.83 -12.91
CA ALA A 69 15.34 11.51 -13.58
C ALA A 69 16.05 12.54 -12.69
N ARG A 70 15.39 13.04 -11.64
CA ARG A 70 15.95 14.01 -10.68
C ARG A 70 16.69 13.33 -9.52
N GLY A 71 16.42 12.05 -9.27
CA GLY A 71 17.06 11.28 -8.20
C GLY A 71 16.15 10.18 -7.62
N PRO A 72 16.57 9.55 -6.51
CA PRO A 72 15.79 8.52 -5.83
C PRO A 72 14.42 9.05 -5.37
N VAL A 73 13.37 8.24 -5.54
CA VAL A 73 11.99 8.59 -5.17
C VAL A 73 11.47 7.64 -4.09
N VAL A 74 10.82 8.19 -3.08
CA VAL A 74 10.04 7.44 -2.09
C VAL A 74 8.56 7.62 -2.42
N LEU A 75 7.84 6.52 -2.65
CA LEU A 75 6.41 6.54 -2.91
C LEU A 75 5.64 6.09 -1.66
N SER A 76 4.69 6.90 -1.23
CA SER A 76 3.79 6.59 -0.11
C SER A 76 2.35 6.58 -0.62
N PHE A 77 1.66 5.46 -0.42
CA PHE A 77 0.25 5.32 -0.75
C PHE A 77 -0.58 5.70 0.48
N PHE A 78 -1.28 6.83 0.39
CA PHE A 78 -2.19 7.28 1.43
C PHE A 78 -3.64 7.16 0.96
N ARG A 79 -4.41 6.33 1.66
CA ARG A 79 -5.82 6.01 1.35
C ARG A 79 -6.81 6.83 2.19
N GLY A 80 -6.37 7.94 2.81
CA GLY A 80 -7.23 8.77 3.66
C GLY A 80 -7.60 8.10 4.99
N HIS A 81 -8.45 8.77 5.76
CA HIS A 81 -9.18 8.14 6.87
C HIS A 81 -10.44 7.46 6.31
N TRP A 82 -10.69 6.24 6.78
CA TRP A 82 -11.90 5.48 6.47
C TRP A 82 -13.06 5.90 7.37
#